data_AF-A0A9D4RH89-F1
#
_entry.id   AF-A0A9D4RH89-F1
#
_cell.length_a   1.000
_cell.length_b   1.000
_cell.length_c   1.000
_cell.angle_alpha   90.00
_cell.angle_beta   90.00
_cell.angle_gamma   90.00
#
_symmetry.space_group_name_H-M   'P 1'
#
loop_
_entity.id
_entity.type
_entity.pdbx_description
1 polymer ?
#
loop_
_entity_poly.entity_id
_entity_poly.type
_entity_poly.pdbx_seq_one_letter_code
_entity_poly.pdbx_strand_id
1 'polypeptide(L)'
;MTLKNSVIKGDHAFEIRPPMILPHCPLNVEPEYTNIKDVCACLVWIPELDFFAPDIHGIITDDKRHLKLTDVAGLPIGRVPRSLAPYFRKVIDNGGKVLSEVTGAPVPSYPPWPAQHEEGGVVLPCDYIISTPCKDDFDVISGALNSFPEGSAMELVMPHDI
;
A
#
# COMPACT_ATOMS: atom_id res chain seq x y z
N MET A 1 6.26 12.17 -5.00
CA MET A 1 7.35 11.40 -4.36
C MET A 1 6.97 9.94 -4.41
N THR A 2 7.91 9.04 -4.65
CA THR A 2 7.67 7.60 -4.61
C THR A 2 8.50 6.98 -3.49
N LEU A 3 7.85 6.22 -2.60
CA LEU A 3 8.48 5.40 -1.58
C LEU A 3 8.52 3.97 -2.10
N LYS A 4 9.70 3.51 -2.51
CA LYS A 4 9.91 2.17 -3.07
C LYS A 4 10.22 1.14 -2.00
N ASN A 5 10.09 -0.13 -2.38
CA ASN A 5 10.44 -1.30 -1.56
C ASN A 5 9.68 -1.33 -0.23
N SER A 6 8.42 -0.89 -0.27
CA SER A 6 7.54 -0.95 0.89
C SER A 6 6.65 -2.20 0.80
N VAL A 7 5.73 -2.32 1.75
CA VAL A 7 4.81 -3.46 1.81
C VAL A 7 3.42 -3.04 2.26
N ILE A 8 2.40 -3.71 1.73
CA ILE A 8 1.04 -3.71 2.27
C ILE A 8 0.95 -4.86 3.28
N LYS A 9 0.50 -4.57 4.51
CA LYS A 9 0.34 -5.55 5.58
C LYS A 9 -1.09 -6.07 5.66
N GLY A 10 -1.24 -7.24 6.28
CA GLY A 10 -2.54 -7.80 6.62
C GLY A 10 -3.14 -8.72 5.56
N ASP A 11 -2.36 -9.20 4.58
CA ASP A 11 -2.83 -10.11 3.52
C ASP A 11 -3.68 -11.27 4.06
N HIS A 12 -3.30 -11.89 5.18
CA HIS A 12 -4.05 -12.96 5.84
C HIS A 12 -5.42 -12.56 6.41
N ALA A 13 -5.64 -11.28 6.70
CA ALA A 13 -6.89 -10.77 7.27
C ALA A 13 -7.90 -10.36 6.19
N PHE A 14 -7.42 -9.93 5.02
CA PHE A 14 -8.26 -9.53 3.89
C PHE A 14 -8.43 -10.66 2.90
N GLU A 15 -7.35 -11.39 2.64
CA GLU A 15 -7.27 -12.52 1.71
C GLU A 15 -7.81 -12.20 0.30
N ILE A 16 -7.62 -10.95 -0.11
CA ILE A 16 -8.00 -10.40 -1.42
C ILE A 16 -6.72 -9.97 -2.12
N ARG A 17 -6.58 -10.39 -3.38
CA ARG A 17 -5.44 -10.06 -4.22
C ARG A 17 -5.82 -8.98 -5.23
N PRO A 18 -4.97 -7.96 -5.44
CA PRO A 18 -5.18 -7.00 -6.51
C PRO A 18 -4.92 -7.65 -7.88
N PRO A 19 -5.41 -7.04 -8.97
CA PRO A 19 -5.05 -7.46 -10.32
C PRO A 19 -3.55 -7.26 -10.57
N MET A 20 -2.84 -8.36 -10.82
CA MET A 20 -1.40 -8.38 -11.14
C MET A 20 -1.17 -8.15 -12.64
N ILE A 21 -1.65 -7.01 -13.15
CA ILE A 21 -1.55 -6.61 -14.56
C ILE A 21 -0.42 -5.59 -14.77
N LEU A 22 0.03 -5.43 -16.03
CA LEU A 22 0.98 -4.40 -16.45
C LEU A 22 0.30 -3.41 -17.42
N PRO A 23 0.44 -2.09 -17.21
CA PRO A 23 1.08 -1.44 -16.06
C PRO A 23 0.35 -1.75 -14.73
N HIS A 24 1.08 -1.66 -13.62
CA HIS A 24 0.53 -2.01 -12.30
C HIS A 24 -0.71 -1.17 -11.99
N CYS A 25 -1.72 -1.83 -11.40
CA CYS A 25 -2.93 -1.15 -10.97
C CYS A 25 -2.62 -0.20 -9.80
N PRO A 26 -2.92 1.10 -9.90
CA PRO A 26 -2.82 2.00 -8.77
C PRO A 26 -3.96 1.69 -7.79
N LEU A 27 -3.60 1.43 -6.53
CA LEU A 27 -4.50 1.15 -5.43
C LEU A 27 -4.66 2.40 -4.57
N ASN A 28 -5.87 2.70 -4.14
CA ASN A 28 -6.14 3.89 -3.33
C ASN A 28 -5.76 3.62 -1.87
N VAL A 29 -5.08 4.57 -1.23
CA VAL A 29 -4.83 4.52 0.21
C VAL A 29 -5.76 5.50 0.90
N GLU A 30 -6.58 5.01 1.83
CA GLU A 30 -7.59 5.80 2.50
C GLU A 30 -7.60 5.58 4.02
N PRO A 31 -8.01 6.57 4.83
CA PRO A 31 -8.01 6.40 6.27
C PRO A 31 -9.05 5.40 6.78
N GLU A 32 -8.67 4.57 7.76
CA GLU A 32 -9.54 3.59 8.42
C GLU A 32 -10.06 4.14 9.76
N TYR A 33 -11.20 4.83 9.72
CA TYR A 33 -11.75 5.50 10.92
C TYR A 33 -12.26 4.54 12.01
N THR A 34 -12.51 3.27 11.67
CA THR A 34 -13.11 2.28 12.59
C THR A 34 -12.06 1.46 13.34
N ASN A 35 -10.77 1.67 13.08
CA ASN A 35 -9.72 0.87 13.70
C ASN A 35 -9.42 1.30 15.14
N ILE A 36 -9.88 0.51 16.10
CA ILE A 36 -9.69 0.79 17.53
C ILE A 36 -8.26 0.57 18.03
N LYS A 37 -7.40 -0.12 17.26
CA LYS A 37 -6.02 -0.45 17.66
C LYS A 37 -5.00 0.58 17.16
N ASP A 38 -5.31 1.24 16.06
CA ASP A 38 -4.47 2.23 15.41
C ASP A 38 -5.34 3.33 14.78
N VAL A 39 -5.40 4.48 15.46
CA VAL A 39 -6.21 5.64 15.03
C VAL A 39 -5.72 6.28 13.73
N CYS A 40 -4.49 5.98 13.33
CA CYS A 40 -3.89 6.48 12.09
C CYS A 40 -3.95 5.45 10.96
N ALA A 41 -4.53 4.27 11.20
CA ALA A 41 -4.58 3.19 10.20
C ALA A 41 -5.11 3.69 8.86
N CYS A 42 -4.50 3.22 7.78
CA CYS A 42 -4.92 3.48 6.42
C CYS A 42 -5.10 2.14 5.70
N LEU A 43 -6.24 1.96 5.04
CA LEU A 43 -6.55 0.82 4.19
C LEU A 43 -6.04 1.06 2.77
N VAL A 44 -5.69 -0.02 2.09
CA VAL A 44 -5.36 -0.02 0.67
C VAL A 44 -6.49 -0.71 -0.09
N TRP A 45 -7.06 -0.01 -1.06
CA TRP A 45 -8.27 -0.39 -1.79
C TRP A 45 -7.98 -0.63 -3.27
N ILE A 46 -8.57 -1.69 -3.82
CA ILE A 46 -8.70 -1.82 -5.27
C ILE A 46 -9.70 -0.74 -5.73
N PRO A 47 -9.39 0.01 -6.81
CA PRO A 47 -10.36 0.92 -7.40
C PRO A 47 -11.71 0.27 -7.68
N GLU A 48 -12.74 1.10 -7.81
CA GLU A 48 -14.05 0.65 -8.27
C GLU A 48 -13.97 0.05 -9.68
N LEU A 49 -14.92 -0.83 -10.00
CA LEU A 49 -14.88 -1.59 -11.25
C LEU A 49 -14.89 -0.69 -12.51
N ASP A 50 -15.52 0.48 -12.43
CA ASP A 50 -15.63 1.47 -13.50
C ASP A 50 -14.30 2.18 -13.82
N PHE A 51 -13.32 2.12 -12.92
CA PHE A 51 -11.95 2.55 -13.17
C PHE A 51 -11.27 1.68 -14.23
N PHE A 52 -11.67 0.41 -14.33
CA PHE A 52 -11.04 -0.57 -15.19
C PHE A 52 -11.73 -0.70 -16.53
N ALA A 53 -10.93 -0.93 -17.58
CA ALA A 53 -11.46 -1.21 -18.90
C ALA A 53 -12.30 -2.52 -18.90
N PRO A 54 -13.45 -2.58 -19.59
CA PRO A 54 -14.35 -3.75 -19.52
C PRO A 54 -13.72 -5.09 -19.94
N ASP A 55 -12.69 -5.06 -20.77
CA ASP A 55 -11.96 -6.24 -21.24
C ASP A 55 -11.17 -6.96 -20.14
N ILE A 56 -10.78 -6.24 -19.07
CA ILE A 56 -10.01 -6.82 -17.95
C ILE A 56 -10.89 -7.21 -16.75
N HIS A 57 -12.19 -6.92 -16.77
CA HIS A 57 -13.14 -7.26 -15.70
C HIS A 57 -13.17 -8.76 -15.39
N GLY A 58 -12.94 -9.60 -16.40
CA GLY A 58 -12.94 -11.05 -16.26
C GLY A 58 -11.62 -11.69 -15.78
N ILE A 59 -10.55 -10.90 -15.59
CA ILE A 59 -9.23 -11.42 -15.22
C ILE A 59 -9.28 -12.02 -13.81
N ILE A 60 -8.66 -13.20 -13.66
CA ILE A 60 -8.50 -13.85 -12.36
C ILE A 60 -7.43 -13.10 -11.55
N THR A 61 -7.79 -12.69 -10.35
CA THR A 61 -6.90 -12.02 -9.39
C THR A 61 -6.38 -12.98 -8.32
N ASP A 62 -7.15 -14.03 -8.01
CA ASP A 62 -6.73 -15.13 -7.15
C ASP A 62 -7.08 -16.49 -7.79
N ASP A 63 -6.05 -17.17 -8.31
CA ASP A 63 -6.19 -18.49 -8.92
C ASP A 63 -6.69 -19.57 -7.94
N LYS A 64 -6.35 -19.47 -6.65
CA LYS A 64 -6.73 -20.50 -5.66
C LYS A 64 -8.21 -20.42 -5.33
N ARG A 65 -8.77 -19.21 -5.32
CA ARG A 65 -10.18 -18.94 -5.00
C ARG A 65 -11.04 -18.75 -6.25
N HIS A 66 -10.42 -18.72 -7.42
CA HIS A 66 -11.03 -18.38 -8.70
C HIS A 66 -11.79 -17.05 -8.69
N LEU A 67 -11.26 -16.07 -7.95
CA LEU A 67 -11.82 -14.72 -7.88
C LEU A 67 -11.36 -13.91 -9.09
N LYS A 68 -12.29 -13.13 -9.64
CA LYS A 68 -12.06 -12.19 -10.75
C LYS A 68 -12.01 -10.76 -10.26
N LEU A 69 -11.55 -9.85 -11.12
CA LEU A 69 -11.58 -8.42 -10.84
C LEU A 69 -12.99 -7.93 -10.47
N THR A 70 -14.02 -8.41 -11.15
CA THR A 70 -15.43 -8.10 -10.83
C THR A 70 -15.84 -8.47 -9.40
N ASP A 71 -15.17 -9.46 -8.80
CA ASP A 71 -15.51 -9.94 -7.46
C ASP A 71 -14.78 -9.15 -6.36
N VAL A 72 -13.69 -8.46 -6.72
CA VAL A 72 -12.78 -7.83 -5.75
C VAL A 72 -12.62 -6.31 -5.91
N ALA A 73 -13.08 -5.73 -7.03
CA ALA A 73 -13.07 -4.29 -7.22
C ALA A 73 -13.82 -3.57 -6.09
N GLY A 74 -13.29 -2.43 -5.64
CA GLY A 74 -13.83 -1.69 -4.50
C GLY A 74 -13.60 -2.35 -3.12
N LEU A 75 -12.87 -3.47 -3.04
CA LEU A 75 -12.55 -4.11 -1.76
C LEU A 75 -11.16 -3.70 -1.22
N PRO A 76 -11.00 -3.67 0.11
CA PRO A 76 -9.70 -3.43 0.72
C PRO A 76 -8.86 -4.71 0.69
N ILE A 77 -7.57 -4.57 0.41
CA ILE A 77 -6.63 -5.71 0.31
C ILE A 77 -5.63 -5.77 1.47
N GLY A 78 -5.58 -4.72 2.28
CA GLY A 78 -4.54 -4.58 3.27
C GLY A 78 -4.50 -3.22 3.93
N ARG A 79 -3.48 -3.04 4.76
CA ARG A 79 -3.19 -1.80 5.46
C ARG A 79 -1.78 -1.33 5.16
N VAL A 80 -1.61 -0.01 5.22
CA VAL A 80 -0.30 0.62 5.29
C VAL A 80 0.42 0.14 6.56
N PRO A 81 1.76 -0.05 6.53
CA PRO A 81 2.51 -0.36 7.74
C PRO A 81 2.24 0.66 8.84
N ARG A 82 2.03 0.17 10.06
CA ARG A 82 1.73 1.01 11.24
C ARG A 82 2.72 2.17 11.45
N SER A 83 4.00 1.95 11.14
CA SER A 83 5.04 2.99 11.22
C SER A 83 4.87 4.10 10.18
N LEU A 84 4.28 3.82 9.02
CA LEU A 84 4.03 4.79 7.94
C LEU A 84 2.65 5.45 8.04
N ALA A 85 1.68 4.76 8.65
CA ALA A 85 0.28 5.17 8.65
C ALA A 85 0.03 6.60 9.19
N PRO A 86 0.67 7.08 10.28
CA PRO A 86 0.51 8.47 10.74
C PRO A 86 0.90 9.53 9.71
N TYR A 87 1.96 9.26 8.93
CA TYR A 87 2.46 10.19 7.94
C TYR A 87 1.58 10.22 6.70
N PHE A 88 1.12 9.06 6.25
CA PHE A 88 0.18 8.98 5.12
C PHE A 88 -1.16 9.60 5.49
N ARG A 89 -1.61 9.38 6.73
CA ARG A 89 -2.81 10.02 7.26
C ARG A 89 -2.68 11.53 7.22
N LYS A 90 -1.56 12.09 7.69
CA LYS A 90 -1.29 13.52 7.62
C LYS A 90 -1.32 14.05 6.18
N VAL A 91 -0.71 13.34 5.22
CA VAL A 91 -0.77 13.73 3.80
C VAL A 91 -2.21 13.80 3.31
N ILE A 92 -3.02 12.79 3.61
CA ILE A 92 -4.43 12.73 3.19
C ILE A 92 -5.24 13.85 3.86
N ASP A 93 -5.05 14.06 5.16
CA ASP A 93 -5.74 15.12 5.90
C ASP A 93 -5.35 16.53 5.40
N ASN A 94 -4.13 16.69 4.83
CA ASN A 94 -3.68 17.91 4.16
C ASN A 94 -4.21 18.09 2.72
N GLY A 95 -5.09 17.20 2.25
CA GLY A 95 -5.63 17.21 0.89
C GLY A 95 -4.71 16.59 -0.16
N GLY A 96 -3.68 15.86 0.26
CA GLY A 96 -2.86 15.03 -0.61
C GLY A 96 -3.53 13.70 -0.97
N LYS A 97 -2.85 12.92 -1.81
CA LYS A 97 -3.25 11.59 -2.25
C LYS A 97 -2.08 10.63 -2.08
N VAL A 98 -2.38 9.44 -1.57
CA VAL A 98 -1.45 8.31 -1.51
C VAL A 98 -2.03 7.18 -2.35
N LEU A 99 -1.22 6.65 -3.25
CA LEU A 99 -1.51 5.47 -4.05
C LEU A 99 -0.48 4.38 -3.73
N SER A 100 -0.83 3.13 -3.99
CA SER A 100 0.08 1.99 -3.90
C SER A 100 0.07 1.19 -5.20
N GLU A 101 1.23 0.70 -5.63
CA GLU A 101 1.36 -0.22 -6.74
C GLU A 101 2.00 -1.51 -6.23
N VAL A 102 1.31 -2.65 -6.39
CA VAL A 102 1.86 -3.94 -5.97
C VAL A 102 2.89 -4.42 -6.99
N THR A 103 4.11 -4.65 -6.52
CA THR A 103 5.28 -4.93 -7.36
C THR A 103 5.62 -6.42 -7.44
N GLY A 104 4.95 -7.26 -6.63
CA GLY A 104 5.23 -8.69 -6.58
C GLY A 104 4.14 -9.52 -5.92
N ALA A 105 4.34 -10.83 -5.96
CA ALA A 105 3.47 -11.78 -5.28
C ALA A 105 3.57 -11.63 -3.74
N PRO A 106 2.57 -12.11 -2.97
CA PRO A 106 2.68 -12.14 -1.52
C PRO A 106 3.95 -12.86 -1.06
N VAL A 107 4.66 -12.24 -0.12
CA VAL A 107 5.89 -12.78 0.47
C VAL A 107 5.74 -12.88 1.99
N PRO A 108 6.46 -13.79 2.66
CA PRO A 108 6.60 -13.73 4.11
C PRO A 108 7.14 -12.36 4.52
N SER A 109 6.80 -11.88 5.72
CA SER A 109 7.29 -10.60 6.24
C SER A 109 8.81 -10.56 6.54
N TYR A 110 9.60 -11.53 6.06
CA TYR A 110 11.05 -11.67 6.16
C TYR A 110 11.61 -12.26 4.83
N PRO A 111 12.80 -11.92 4.26
CA PRO A 111 13.86 -10.90 4.53
C PRO A 111 14.26 -10.01 3.29
N PRO A 112 15.16 -8.99 3.40
CA PRO A 112 15.91 -8.50 4.55
C PRO A 112 15.23 -7.30 5.21
N TRP A 113 14.57 -7.57 6.32
CA TRP A 113 14.08 -6.58 7.28
C TRP A 113 14.45 -7.11 8.67
N PRO A 114 14.78 -6.27 9.66
CA PRO A 114 15.30 -6.75 10.93
C PRO A 114 14.34 -7.74 11.58
N ALA A 115 14.91 -8.82 12.13
CA ALA A 115 14.17 -9.91 12.73
C ALA A 115 13.28 -9.39 13.87
N GLN A 116 11.97 -9.64 13.80
CA GLN A 116 11.11 -9.43 14.96
C GLN A 116 11.13 -10.68 15.86
N HIS A 117 10.71 -10.49 17.11
CA HIS A 117 10.63 -11.53 18.13
C HIS A 117 9.34 -12.40 18.04
N GLU A 118 8.46 -12.21 17.05
CA GLU A 118 7.20 -12.96 16.89
C GLU A 118 7.01 -13.50 15.45
N GLU A 119 6.23 -14.58 15.30
CA GLU A 119 5.94 -15.26 14.02
C GLU A 119 5.40 -14.26 12.97
N GLY A 120 6.10 -14.14 11.84
CA GLY A 120 5.79 -13.14 10.81
C GLY A 120 4.57 -13.47 9.96
N GLY A 121 3.83 -12.43 9.55
CA GLY A 121 2.70 -12.55 8.62
C GLY A 121 3.11 -12.55 7.14
N VAL A 122 2.14 -12.71 6.24
CA VAL A 122 2.31 -12.49 4.78
C VAL A 122 2.04 -11.01 4.45
N VAL A 123 2.82 -10.46 3.53
CA VAL A 123 2.73 -9.07 3.04
C VAL A 123 2.78 -9.01 1.52
N LEU A 124 2.24 -7.94 0.93
CA LEU A 124 2.34 -7.67 -0.50
C LEU A 124 3.45 -6.63 -0.74
N PRO A 125 4.51 -6.94 -1.51
CA PRO A 125 5.49 -5.95 -1.94
C PRO A 125 4.84 -4.84 -2.74
N CYS A 126 5.17 -3.59 -2.44
CA CYS A 126 4.59 -2.45 -3.14
C CYS A 126 5.50 -1.21 -3.14
N ASP A 127 5.20 -0.31 -4.06
CA ASP A 127 5.69 1.07 -4.03
C ASP A 127 4.51 2.00 -3.68
N TYR A 128 4.76 3.04 -2.88
CA TYR A 128 3.77 4.07 -2.59
C TYR A 128 4.06 5.34 -3.37
N ILE A 129 3.06 5.86 -4.07
CA ILE A 129 3.13 7.11 -4.82
C ILE A 129 2.37 8.18 -4.04
N ILE A 130 3.08 9.23 -3.65
CA ILE A 130 2.62 10.26 -2.73
C ILE A 130 2.62 11.60 -3.43
N SER A 131 1.45 12.22 -3.49
CA SER A 131 1.20 13.55 -4.05
C SER A 131 0.59 14.43 -2.97
N THR A 132 1.19 15.57 -2.68
CA THR A 132 0.73 16.47 -1.60
C THR A 132 0.91 17.93 -2.03
N PRO A 133 -0.01 18.84 -1.66
CA PRO A 133 0.21 20.28 -1.83
C PRO A 133 1.23 20.84 -0.82
N CYS A 134 1.50 20.12 0.28
CA CYS A 134 2.39 20.54 1.36
C CYS A 134 3.78 19.91 1.19
N LYS A 135 4.76 20.68 0.69
CA LYS A 135 6.12 20.16 0.43
C LYS A 135 6.80 19.59 1.70
N ASP A 136 6.52 20.18 2.86
CA ASP A 136 7.08 19.74 4.15
C ASP A 136 6.67 18.30 4.51
N ASP A 137 5.59 17.78 3.94
CA ASP A 137 5.19 16.38 4.17
C ASP A 137 6.24 15.39 3.64
N PHE A 138 6.95 15.73 2.56
CA PHE A 138 8.02 14.88 2.03
C PHE A 138 9.22 14.83 2.99
N ASP A 139 9.60 15.96 3.57
CA ASP A 139 10.69 16.02 4.54
C ASP A 139 10.34 15.25 5.81
N VAL A 140 9.09 15.35 6.26
CA VAL A 140 8.58 14.60 7.42
C VAL A 140 8.64 13.10 7.17
N ILE A 141 8.20 12.63 5.99
CA ILE A 141 8.26 11.21 5.64
C ILE A 141 9.72 10.74 5.53
N SER A 142 10.60 11.55 4.92
CA SER A 142 12.02 11.24 4.81
C SER A 142 12.70 11.15 6.19
N GLY A 143 12.40 12.06 7.10
CA GLY A 143 12.88 12.00 8.48
C GLY A 143 12.36 10.77 9.21
N ALA A 144 11.10 10.40 8.96
CA ALA A 144 10.46 9.25 9.60
C ALA A 144 11.10 7.91 9.23
N LEU A 145 11.58 7.71 8.01
CA LEU A 145 12.21 6.43 7.60
C LEU A 145 13.43 6.08 8.46
N ASN A 146 14.15 7.09 8.95
CA ASN A 146 15.28 6.87 9.86
C ASN A 146 14.85 6.50 11.29
N SER A 147 13.56 6.64 11.62
CA SER A 147 13.04 6.43 12.98
C SER A 147 12.57 5.01 13.25
N PHE A 148 12.47 4.15 12.23
CA PHE A 148 12.05 2.76 12.40
C PHE A 148 12.88 1.78 11.56
N PRO A 149 13.05 0.53 12.03
CA PRO A 149 14.01 -0.39 11.43
C PRO A 149 13.70 -0.75 9.97
N GLU A 150 12.42 -0.86 9.61
CA GLU A 150 11.99 -1.15 8.24
C GLU A 150 12.25 0.00 7.26
N GLY A 151 12.49 1.22 7.72
CA GLY A 151 12.78 2.32 6.80
C GLY A 151 14.13 2.16 6.09
N SER A 152 15.04 1.34 6.64
CA SER A 152 16.40 1.14 6.12
C SER A 152 16.50 0.49 4.74
N ALA A 153 15.47 -0.21 4.27
CA ALA A 153 15.43 -0.76 2.92
C ALA A 153 14.31 -0.18 2.04
N MET A 154 13.60 0.84 2.53
CA MET A 154 12.75 1.68 1.69
C MET A 154 13.58 2.78 1.03
N GLU A 155 13.24 3.13 -0.21
CA GLU A 155 13.95 4.17 -0.96
C GLU A 155 13.00 5.29 -1.35
N LEU A 156 13.41 6.54 -1.10
CA LEU A 156 12.66 7.73 -1.54
C LEU A 156 13.17 8.23 -2.87
N VAL A 157 12.28 8.27 -3.85
CA VAL A 157 12.51 8.89 -5.16
C VAL A 157 11.68 10.16 -5.24
N MET A 158 12.34 11.30 -5.20
CA MET A 158 11.69 12.59 -5.42
C MET A 158 11.29 12.72 -6.89
N PRO A 159 10.15 13.36 -7.20
CA PRO A 159 9.86 13.74 -8.58
C PRO A 159 11.00 14.65 -9.04
N HIS A 160 11.69 14.29 -10.12
CA HIS A 160 12.59 15.24 -10.78
C HIS A 160 11.76 16.47 -11.12
N ASP A 161 12.22 17.65 -10.71
CA ASP A 161 11.62 18.92 -11.13
C ASP A 161 11.52 18.90 -12.66
N ILE A 162 10.29 18.91 -13.19
CA ILE A 162 10.01 19.11 -14.62
C ILE A 162 10.03 20.61 -14.88
#